data_AF-A0A933M8Y1-F1
#
_entry.id   AF-A0A933M8Y1-F1
#
_cell.length_a   1.000
_cell.length_b   1.000
_cell.length_c   1.000
_cell.angle_alpha   90.00
_cell.angle_beta   90.00
_cell.angle_gamma   90.00
#
_symmetry.space_group_name_H-M   'P 1'
#
loop_
_entity.id
_entity.type
_entity.pdbx_description
1 polymer ?
#
loop_
_entity_poly.entity_id
_entity_poly.type
_entity_poly.pdbx_seq_one_letter_code
_entity_poly.pdbx_strand_id
1 'polypeptide(L)'
;MLARAHVYTRRLVNLKPADGWTNAAAPLVGIHELLGFFAKHYGVTYAENTRETVRRYTMHQFLQLGLTLKNPDNPARPINSPDTRYQIEPTFLKLVRSFGSDEWSRNLSLYLRSMNQLARLRARERKLELVPVQLPDGVQVNLARGGQNQLVKEIVEQFCPRFTPNGKILYLGDTGEKMRVFAVDELALLGIALDKHGNNGLS
;
A
#
# COMPACT_ATOMS: atom_id res chain seq x y z
N MET A 1 4.45 -5.59 19.27
CA MET A 1 4.31 -4.84 17.99
C MET A 1 4.78 -3.39 18.11
N LEU A 2 4.39 -2.65 19.16
CA LEU A 2 4.73 -1.23 19.38
C LEU A 2 6.24 -0.91 19.47
N ALA A 3 7.05 -1.78 20.08
CA ALA A 3 8.50 -1.58 20.22
C ALA A 3 9.25 -1.50 18.87
N ARG A 4 8.72 -2.14 17.82
CA ARG A 4 9.34 -2.11 16.48
C ARG A 4 9.07 -0.78 15.78
N ALA A 5 7.83 -0.28 15.83
CA ALA A 5 7.41 0.94 15.11
C ALA A 5 8.29 2.15 15.43
N HIS A 6 8.67 2.34 16.70
CA HIS A 6 9.56 3.42 17.14
C HIS A 6 10.92 3.42 16.41
N VAL A 7 11.51 2.23 16.25
CA VAL A 7 12.82 2.05 15.58
C VAL A 7 12.69 2.33 14.07
N TYR A 8 11.59 1.90 13.43
CA TYR A 8 11.31 2.24 12.03
C TYR A 8 11.11 3.74 11.81
N THR A 9 10.34 4.41 12.68
CA THR A 9 10.14 5.85 12.57
C THR A 9 11.47 6.60 12.70
N ARG A 10 12.30 6.26 13.70
CA ARG A 10 13.64 6.86 13.85
C ARG A 10 14.54 6.64 12.64
N ARG A 11 14.52 5.45 12.04
CA ARG A 11 15.28 5.19 10.82
C ARG A 11 14.81 6.02 9.63
N LEU A 12 13.50 6.14 9.42
CA LEU A 12 12.94 6.92 8.32
C LEU A 12 13.32 8.40 8.42
N VAL A 13 13.58 8.88 9.64
CA VAL A 13 14.12 10.21 9.90
C VAL A 13 15.64 10.27 10.11
N ASN A 14 16.36 9.21 9.77
CA ASN A 14 17.82 9.12 9.90
C ASN A 14 18.39 9.34 11.32
N LEU A 15 17.65 8.99 12.36
CA LEU A 15 18.08 9.14 13.75
C LEU A 15 18.73 7.85 14.28
N LYS A 16 19.90 8.00 14.90
CA LYS A 16 20.56 6.99 15.74
C LYS A 16 19.98 7.01 17.16
N PRO A 17 20.27 6.00 18.00
CA PRO A 17 19.70 5.93 19.35
C PRO A 17 19.91 7.19 20.21
N ALA A 18 21.08 7.82 20.11
CA ALA A 18 21.46 9.01 20.86
C ALA A 18 20.99 10.34 20.24
N ASP A 19 20.45 10.32 19.01
CA ASP A 19 20.08 11.55 18.32
C ASP A 19 18.75 12.09 18.85
N GLY A 20 18.69 13.41 19.05
CA GLY A 20 17.46 14.14 19.35
C GLY A 20 16.53 14.27 18.14
N TRP A 21 15.24 14.39 18.38
CA TRP A 21 14.23 14.50 17.31
C TRP A 21 14.39 15.72 16.40
N THR A 22 15.00 16.79 16.90
CA THR A 22 15.34 17.99 16.13
C THR A 22 16.29 17.70 14.96
N ASN A 23 17.13 16.66 15.07
CA ASN A 23 18.08 16.24 14.02
C ASN A 23 17.44 15.37 12.93
N ALA A 24 16.12 15.12 13.01
CA ALA A 24 15.41 14.31 12.04
C ALA A 24 15.62 14.84 10.60
N ALA A 25 15.89 13.95 9.66
CA ALA A 25 16.10 14.26 8.24
C ALA A 25 15.09 13.52 7.36
N ALA A 26 15.11 13.78 6.05
CA ALA A 26 14.28 13.09 5.07
C ALA A 26 15.13 12.34 4.03
N PRO A 27 15.91 11.32 4.41
CA PRO A 27 16.64 10.53 3.44
C PRO A 27 15.67 9.76 2.52
N LEU A 28 16.06 9.58 1.27
CA LEU A 28 15.43 8.63 0.37
C LEU A 28 16.00 7.24 0.68
N VAL A 29 15.16 6.28 1.06
CA VAL A 29 15.61 4.97 1.57
C VAL A 29 14.90 3.80 0.93
N GLY A 30 15.67 2.76 0.61
CA GLY A 30 15.15 1.43 0.26
C GLY A 30 15.09 0.50 1.47
N ILE A 31 14.43 -0.65 1.32
CA ILE A 31 14.29 -1.63 2.40
C ILE A 31 15.66 -2.18 2.85
N HIS A 32 16.60 -2.42 1.93
CA HIS A 32 17.94 -2.91 2.29
C HIS A 32 18.71 -1.92 3.18
N GLU A 33 18.72 -0.64 2.80
CA GLU A 33 19.39 0.43 3.56
C GLU A 33 18.71 0.67 4.91
N LEU A 34 17.41 0.37 4.99
CA LEU A 34 16.64 0.41 6.22
C LEU A 34 17.06 -0.73 7.17
N LEU A 35 17.13 -1.96 6.67
CA LEU A 35 17.59 -3.12 7.45
C LEU A 35 19.07 -3.00 7.87
N GLY A 36 19.94 -2.59 6.96
CA GLY A 36 21.38 -2.41 7.24
C GLY A 36 21.65 -1.35 8.31
N PHE A 37 20.84 -0.29 8.37
CA PHE A 37 20.94 0.71 9.43
C PHE A 37 20.54 0.16 10.79
N PHE A 38 19.53 -0.70 10.87
CA PHE A 38 19.17 -1.35 12.15
C PHE A 38 20.27 -2.26 12.65
N ALA A 39 20.89 -3.05 11.76
CA ALA A 39 22.03 -3.87 12.12
C ALA A 39 23.18 -3.01 12.66
N LYS A 40 23.50 -1.91 11.96
CA LYS A 40 24.62 -1.03 12.30
C LYS A 40 24.42 -0.19 13.56
N HIS A 41 23.23 0.37 13.78
CA HIS A 41 23.01 1.41 14.79
C HIS A 41 22.11 0.98 15.94
N TYR A 42 21.34 -0.10 15.77
CA TYR A 42 20.39 -0.58 16.78
C TYR A 42 20.72 -2.01 17.24
N GLY A 43 21.76 -2.64 16.67
CA GLY A 43 22.15 -4.02 17.00
C GLY A 43 21.11 -5.06 16.59
N VAL A 44 20.19 -4.72 15.68
CA VAL A 44 19.13 -5.63 15.24
C VAL A 44 19.40 -6.12 13.82
N THR A 45 19.80 -7.38 13.71
CA THR A 45 20.00 -8.06 12.43
C THR A 45 18.73 -8.79 12.03
N TYR A 46 18.33 -8.64 10.77
CA TYR A 46 17.14 -9.28 10.20
C TYR A 46 17.56 -10.27 9.10
N ALA A 47 16.87 -11.41 9.02
CA ALA A 47 17.06 -12.37 7.93
C ALA A 47 16.52 -11.81 6.60
N GLU A 48 17.06 -12.26 5.46
CA GLU A 48 16.75 -11.74 4.12
C GLU A 48 15.24 -11.80 3.78
N ASN A 49 14.56 -12.85 4.19
CA ASN A 49 13.10 -13.03 4.02
C ASN A 49 12.26 -11.98 4.79
N THR A 50 12.85 -11.22 5.70
CA THR A 50 12.17 -10.16 6.47
C THR A 50 11.82 -8.95 5.61
N ARG A 51 12.48 -8.77 4.46
CA ARG A 51 12.23 -7.64 3.55
C ARG A 51 10.76 -7.52 3.16
N GLU A 52 10.15 -8.64 2.78
CA GLU A 52 8.74 -8.67 2.38
C GLU A 52 7.81 -8.38 3.55
N THR A 53 8.16 -8.89 4.72
CA THR A 53 7.43 -8.63 5.97
C THR A 53 7.45 -7.14 6.32
N VAL A 54 8.61 -6.49 6.23
CA VAL A 54 8.73 -5.04 6.49
C VAL A 54 7.95 -4.22 5.48
N ARG A 55 8.04 -4.59 4.19
CA ARG A 55 7.28 -3.93 3.13
C ARG A 55 5.78 -4.01 3.39
N ARG A 56 5.26 -5.21 3.68
CA ARG A 56 3.84 -5.50 3.82
C ARG A 56 3.23 -5.00 5.13
N TYR A 57 3.91 -5.19 6.25
CA TYR A 57 3.32 -4.94 7.58
C TYR A 57 3.73 -3.60 8.19
N THR A 58 4.80 -2.97 7.70
CA THR A 58 5.26 -1.67 8.22
C THR A 58 5.10 -0.56 7.19
N MET A 59 5.79 -0.68 6.04
CA MET A 59 5.82 0.41 5.06
C MET A 59 4.46 0.66 4.43
N HIS A 60 3.69 -0.40 4.15
CA HIS A 60 2.33 -0.25 3.66
C HIS A 60 1.43 0.53 4.64
N GLN A 61 1.56 0.27 5.94
CA GLN A 61 0.81 1.01 6.96
C GLN A 61 1.22 2.48 7.01
N PHE A 62 2.52 2.77 6.93
CA PHE A 62 3.01 4.15 6.90
C PHE A 62 2.57 4.91 5.64
N LEU A 63 2.47 4.23 4.49
CA LEU A 63 1.90 4.80 3.27
C LEU A 63 0.40 5.08 3.44
N GLN A 64 -0.37 4.12 3.96
CA GLN A 64 -1.81 4.27 4.18
C GLN A 64 -2.12 5.42 5.15
N LEU A 65 -1.31 5.55 6.20
CA LEU A 65 -1.37 6.63 7.18
C LEU A 65 -0.74 7.94 6.68
N GLY A 66 -0.21 8.00 5.46
CA GLY A 66 0.38 9.21 4.89
C GLY A 66 1.67 9.69 5.55
N LEU A 67 2.32 8.85 6.36
CA LEU A 67 3.57 9.19 7.07
C LEU A 67 4.78 9.19 6.14
N THR A 68 4.71 8.40 5.07
CA THR A 68 5.78 8.24 4.09
C THR A 68 5.25 8.40 2.68
N LEU A 69 6.12 8.80 1.77
CA LEU A 69 5.91 8.84 0.33
C LEU A 69 6.63 7.64 -0.31
N LYS A 70 6.00 7.01 -1.31
CA LYS A 70 6.59 5.94 -2.13
C LYS A 70 7.14 6.55 -3.41
N ASN A 71 8.40 6.25 -3.74
CA ASN A 71 9.10 6.68 -4.95
C ASN A 71 8.94 8.18 -5.29
N PRO A 72 9.13 9.12 -4.34
CA PRO A 72 8.99 10.55 -4.63
C PRO A 72 10.03 11.06 -5.65
N ASP A 73 11.14 10.33 -5.81
CA ASP A 73 12.19 10.57 -6.80
C ASP A 73 11.80 10.13 -8.22
N ASN A 74 10.95 9.10 -8.35
CA ASN A 74 10.49 8.60 -9.64
C ASN A 74 9.10 7.96 -9.52
N PRO A 75 8.02 8.73 -9.74
CA PRO A 75 6.65 8.24 -9.67
C PRO A 75 6.31 7.15 -10.69
N ALA A 76 7.04 7.06 -11.81
CA ALA A 76 6.81 6.07 -12.86
C ALA A 76 7.40 4.68 -12.54
N ARG A 77 8.10 4.54 -11.41
CA ARG A 77 8.72 3.28 -11.01
C ARG A 77 7.65 2.17 -10.88
N PRO A 78 7.86 0.98 -11.46
CA PRO A 78 6.88 -0.12 -11.40
C PRO A 78 6.47 -0.46 -9.96
N ILE A 79 5.19 -0.84 -9.77
CA ILE A 79 4.61 -1.13 -8.45
C ILE A 79 5.43 -2.16 -7.67
N ASN A 80 5.95 -3.18 -8.37
CA ASN A 80 6.72 -4.30 -7.84
C ASN A 80 8.24 -4.15 -8.02
N SER A 81 8.74 -2.94 -8.32
CA SER A 81 10.17 -2.72 -8.52
C SER A 81 10.98 -3.06 -7.27
N PRO A 82 12.09 -3.81 -7.40
CA PRO A 82 13.00 -4.09 -6.29
C PRO A 82 13.67 -2.82 -5.74
N ASP A 83 13.71 -1.76 -6.54
CA ASP A 83 14.33 -0.48 -6.23
C ASP A 83 13.35 0.51 -5.58
N THR A 84 12.22 0.03 -5.03
CA THR A 84 11.24 0.89 -4.36
C THR A 84 11.92 1.72 -3.27
N ARG A 85 11.73 3.04 -3.33
CA ARG A 85 12.23 4.01 -2.37
C ARG A 85 11.11 4.62 -1.54
N TYR A 86 11.45 5.04 -0.34
CA TYR A 86 10.56 5.66 0.61
C TYR A 86 11.22 6.91 1.18
N GLN A 87 10.41 7.93 1.46
CA GLN A 87 10.85 9.14 2.15
C GLN A 87 9.77 9.54 3.14
N ILE A 88 10.15 10.14 4.27
CA ILE A 88 9.17 10.69 5.19
C ILE A 88 8.42 11.87 4.54
N GLU A 89 7.12 11.96 4.81
CA GLU A 89 6.30 13.07 4.32
C GLU A 89 6.72 14.40 5.02
N PRO A 90 6.87 15.52 4.29
CA PRO A 90 7.38 16.77 4.85
C PRO A 90 6.61 17.35 6.05
N THR A 91 5.28 17.30 6.05
CA THR A 91 4.49 17.79 7.19
C THR A 91 4.65 16.89 8.42
N PHE A 92 4.77 15.59 8.22
CA PHE A 92 5.08 14.64 9.29
C PHE A 92 6.50 14.83 9.84
N LEU A 93 7.50 15.10 8.98
CA LEU A 93 8.85 15.43 9.43
C LEU A 93 8.87 16.68 10.33
N LYS A 94 8.13 17.73 9.94
CA LYS A 94 8.01 18.95 10.75
C LYS A 94 7.42 18.65 12.12
N LEU A 95 6.38 17.83 12.19
CA LEU A 95 5.80 17.37 13.45
C LEU A 95 6.85 16.64 14.30
N VAL A 96 7.52 15.64 13.72
CA VAL A 96 8.54 14.83 14.41
C VAL A 96 9.65 15.71 15.00
N ARG A 97 10.14 16.71 14.26
CA ARG A 97 11.18 17.64 14.74
C ARG A 97 10.77 18.47 15.95
N SER A 98 9.47 18.72 16.12
CA SER A 98 8.94 19.46 17.28
C SER A 98 8.60 18.58 18.48
N PHE A 99 8.87 17.27 18.41
CA PHE A 99 8.58 16.37 19.53
C PHE A 99 9.34 16.79 20.80
N GLY A 100 8.60 17.05 21.87
CA GLY A 100 9.15 17.49 23.15
C GLY A 100 9.45 18.99 23.26
N SER A 101 9.11 19.80 22.25
CA SER A 101 9.19 21.26 22.34
C SER A 101 7.83 21.91 22.59
N ASP A 102 7.84 23.19 22.98
CA ASP A 102 6.61 23.98 23.18
C ASP A 102 5.78 24.14 21.90
N GLU A 103 6.38 23.93 20.73
CA GLU A 103 5.69 23.98 19.45
C GLU A 103 4.90 22.69 19.11
N TRP A 104 5.13 21.60 19.85
CA TRP A 104 4.56 20.28 19.57
C TRP A 104 3.04 20.33 19.39
N SER A 105 2.32 20.89 20.37
CA SER A 105 0.86 20.92 20.39
C SER A 105 0.28 21.65 19.18
N ARG A 106 0.93 22.75 18.77
CA ARG A 106 0.55 23.53 17.59
C ARG A 106 0.79 22.74 16.30
N ASN A 107 1.97 22.15 16.15
CA ASN A 107 2.33 21.38 14.95
C ASN A 107 1.49 20.11 14.82
N LEU A 108 1.17 19.44 15.93
CA LEU A 108 0.27 18.28 15.95
C LEU A 108 -1.13 18.66 15.45
N SER A 109 -1.66 19.79 15.92
CA SER A 109 -2.96 20.29 15.49
C SER A 109 -3.00 20.61 13.99
N LEU A 110 -1.94 21.22 13.45
CA LEU A 110 -1.80 21.50 12.02
C LEU A 110 -1.71 20.21 11.20
N TYR A 111 -0.93 19.24 11.68
CA TYR A 111 -0.75 17.96 11.03
C TYR A 111 -2.05 17.14 10.97
N LEU A 112 -2.82 17.09 12.05
CA LEU A 112 -4.11 16.38 12.05
C LEU A 112 -5.13 17.03 11.10
N ARG A 113 -5.09 18.35 10.94
CA ARG A 113 -5.93 19.06 9.94
C ARG A 113 -5.52 18.73 8.51
N SER A 114 -4.21 18.73 8.20
CA SER A 114 -3.73 18.39 6.86
C SER A 114 -4.02 16.92 6.52
N MET A 115 -3.87 16.01 7.48
CA MET A 115 -4.18 14.59 7.31
C MET A 115 -5.65 14.34 6.96
N ASN A 116 -6.57 15.06 7.60
CA ASN A 116 -8.00 14.97 7.25
C ASN A 116 -8.29 15.46 5.83
N GLN A 117 -7.60 16.51 5.37
CA GLN A 117 -7.71 16.99 3.99
C GLN A 117 -7.12 15.99 3.00
N LEU A 118 -5.92 15.46 3.27
CA LEU A 118 -5.26 14.45 2.45
C LEU A 118 -6.07 13.14 2.37
N ALA A 119 -6.65 12.69 3.47
CA ALA A 119 -7.53 11.51 3.49
C ALA A 119 -8.75 11.72 2.58
N ARG A 120 -9.37 12.90 2.61
CA ARG A 120 -10.48 13.27 1.71
C ARG A 120 -10.05 13.35 0.25
N LEU A 121 -8.89 13.95 -0.04
CA LEU A 121 -8.33 14.02 -1.40
C LEU A 121 -7.99 12.62 -1.93
N ARG A 122 -7.29 11.79 -1.17
CA ARG A 122 -6.96 10.40 -1.54
C ARG A 122 -8.19 9.50 -1.68
N ALA A 123 -9.25 9.72 -0.90
CA ALA A 123 -10.51 9.02 -1.08
C ALA A 123 -11.22 9.46 -2.38
N ARG A 124 -11.06 10.74 -2.77
CA ARG A 124 -11.56 11.27 -4.05
C ARG A 124 -10.74 10.77 -5.23
N GLU A 125 -9.42 10.76 -5.14
CA GLU A 125 -8.51 10.19 -6.15
C GLU A 125 -8.75 8.70 -6.35
N ARG A 126 -8.87 7.91 -5.27
CA ARG A 126 -9.22 6.47 -5.36
C ARG A 126 -10.58 6.21 -6.02
N LYS A 127 -11.53 7.14 -5.92
CA LYS A 127 -12.81 7.07 -6.65
C LYS A 127 -12.68 7.46 -8.11
N LEU A 128 -11.73 8.34 -8.46
CA LEU A 128 -11.49 8.82 -9.82
C LEU A 128 -10.55 7.89 -10.61
N GLU A 129 -9.76 7.06 -9.93
CA GLU A 129 -8.85 6.06 -10.50
C GLU A 129 -9.45 4.66 -10.45
N LEU A 130 -10.66 4.49 -10.97
CA LEU A 130 -11.27 3.19 -11.17
C LEU A 130 -11.26 2.84 -12.66
N VAL A 131 -10.98 1.57 -12.97
CA VAL A 131 -11.10 0.99 -14.31
C VAL A 131 -12.50 0.38 -14.40
N PRO A 132 -13.43 1.00 -15.16
CA PRO A 132 -14.74 0.42 -15.38
C PRO A 132 -14.61 -0.80 -16.29
N VAL A 133 -15.24 -1.91 -15.92
CA VAL A 133 -15.32 -3.14 -16.71
C VAL A 133 -16.77 -3.47 -16.95
N GLN A 134 -17.15 -3.63 -18.21
CA GLN A 134 -18.49 -4.05 -18.61
C GLN A 134 -18.55 -5.57 -18.61
N LEU A 135 -19.38 -6.15 -17.74
CA LEU A 135 -19.61 -7.59 -17.73
C LEU A 135 -20.52 -8.01 -18.90
N PRO A 136 -20.49 -9.29 -19.32
CA PRO A 136 -21.33 -9.79 -20.41
C PRO A 136 -22.84 -9.66 -20.19
N ASP A 137 -23.29 -9.59 -18.92
CA ASP A 137 -24.70 -9.37 -18.54
C ASP A 137 -25.12 -7.90 -18.55
N GLY A 138 -24.21 -6.99 -18.94
CA GLY A 138 -24.45 -5.55 -18.97
C GLY A 138 -24.20 -4.84 -17.64
N VAL A 139 -23.81 -5.55 -16.57
CA VAL A 139 -23.46 -4.91 -15.29
C VAL A 139 -22.07 -4.28 -15.40
N GLN A 140 -21.94 -3.04 -14.92
CA GLN A 140 -20.64 -2.37 -14.85
C GLN A 140 -20.01 -2.57 -13.46
N VAL A 141 -18.74 -2.98 -13.45
CA VAL A 141 -17.97 -3.16 -12.22
C VAL A 141 -16.72 -2.29 -12.27
N ASN A 142 -16.36 -1.68 -11.14
CA ASN A 142 -15.23 -0.77 -11.05
C ASN A 142 -14.08 -1.45 -10.30
N LEU A 143 -12.94 -1.61 -10.98
CA LEU A 143 -11.70 -2.15 -10.41
C LEU A 143 -10.73 -1.03 -10.06
N ALA A 144 -9.86 -1.25 -9.07
CA ALA A 144 -8.81 -0.29 -8.77
C ALA A 144 -7.87 -0.08 -9.98
N ARG A 145 -7.40 1.14 -10.21
CA ARG A 145 -6.36 1.40 -11.23
C ARG A 145 -5.00 0.89 -10.70
N GLY A 146 -4.51 -0.19 -11.28
CA GLY A 146 -3.21 -0.78 -10.92
C GLY A 146 -3.11 -2.28 -11.24
N GLY A 147 -1.90 -2.83 -11.12
CA GLY A 147 -1.64 -4.25 -11.35
C GLY A 147 -2.00 -4.71 -12.76
N GLN A 148 -2.71 -5.84 -12.85
CA GLN A 148 -3.19 -6.42 -14.11
C GLN A 148 -4.65 -6.02 -14.42
N ASN A 149 -5.26 -5.07 -13.71
CA ASN A 149 -6.69 -4.79 -13.86
C ASN A 149 -7.07 -4.22 -15.24
N GLN A 150 -6.15 -3.55 -15.93
CA GLN A 150 -6.34 -3.14 -17.33
C GLN A 150 -6.39 -4.35 -18.28
N LEU A 151 -5.52 -5.34 -18.05
CA LEU A 151 -5.55 -6.61 -18.77
C LEU A 151 -6.84 -7.38 -18.46
N VAL A 152 -7.29 -7.40 -17.20
CA VAL A 152 -8.58 -8.02 -16.82
C VAL A 152 -9.75 -7.39 -17.57
N LYS A 153 -9.78 -6.06 -17.69
CA LYS A 153 -10.78 -5.36 -18.52
C LYS A 153 -10.76 -5.87 -19.96
N GLU A 154 -9.58 -5.96 -20.57
CA GLU A 154 -9.42 -6.44 -21.94
C GLU A 154 -9.85 -7.91 -22.08
N ILE A 155 -9.54 -8.77 -21.12
CA ILE A 155 -10.03 -10.16 -21.13
C ILE A 155 -11.56 -10.19 -21.13
N VAL A 156 -12.21 -9.43 -20.24
CA VAL A 156 -13.66 -9.44 -20.12
C VAL A 156 -14.36 -8.84 -21.34
N GLU A 157 -13.87 -7.70 -21.83
CA GLU A 157 -14.57 -6.93 -22.87
C GLU A 157 -14.16 -7.31 -24.30
N GLN A 158 -12.97 -7.90 -24.48
CA GLN A 158 -12.44 -8.23 -25.80
C GLN A 158 -12.27 -9.74 -25.98
N PHE A 159 -11.73 -10.45 -24.99
CA PHE A 159 -11.49 -11.89 -25.14
C PHE A 159 -12.77 -12.72 -24.96
N CYS A 160 -13.49 -12.55 -23.85
CA CYS A 160 -14.67 -13.37 -23.55
C CYS A 160 -15.76 -13.33 -24.63
N PRO A 161 -16.10 -12.18 -25.25
CA PRO A 161 -17.11 -12.14 -26.31
C PRO A 161 -16.71 -12.93 -27.57
N ARG A 162 -15.40 -13.11 -27.80
CA ARG A 162 -14.86 -13.81 -28.97
C ARG A 162 -14.69 -15.31 -28.74
N PHE A 163 -14.24 -15.70 -27.54
CA PHE A 163 -13.83 -17.08 -27.26
C PHE A 163 -14.76 -17.83 -26.32
N THR A 164 -15.61 -17.12 -25.56
CA THR A 164 -16.63 -17.70 -24.67
C THR A 164 -17.95 -16.93 -24.80
N PRO A 165 -18.57 -16.92 -25.99
CA PRO A 165 -19.85 -16.25 -26.18
C PRO A 165 -20.92 -16.85 -25.26
N ASN A 166 -21.72 -15.99 -24.62
CA ASN A 166 -22.68 -16.34 -23.55
C ASN A 166 -22.05 -16.88 -22.25
N GLY A 167 -20.73 -16.85 -22.13
CA GLY A 167 -20.03 -17.20 -20.89
C GLY A 167 -20.41 -16.25 -19.75
N LYS A 168 -20.63 -16.81 -18.56
CA LYS A 168 -20.94 -16.05 -17.35
C LYS A 168 -19.69 -15.86 -16.50
N ILE A 169 -19.43 -14.62 -16.09
CA ILE A 169 -18.33 -14.32 -15.17
C ILE A 169 -18.82 -14.59 -13.74
N LEU A 170 -18.30 -15.65 -13.12
CA LEU A 170 -18.64 -16.03 -11.75
C LEU A 170 -17.79 -15.28 -10.71
N TYR A 171 -16.56 -14.91 -11.09
CA TYR A 171 -15.54 -14.37 -10.20
C TYR A 171 -14.64 -13.38 -10.94
N LEU A 172 -14.27 -12.28 -10.26
CA LEU A 172 -13.24 -11.36 -10.75
C LEU A 172 -12.40 -10.81 -9.59
N GLY A 173 -11.08 -11.01 -9.69
CA GLY A 173 -10.13 -10.51 -8.70
C GLY A 173 -9.74 -9.06 -8.99
N ASP A 174 -9.90 -8.18 -8.00
CA ASP A 174 -9.31 -6.83 -8.04
C ASP A 174 -7.90 -6.90 -7.41
N THR A 175 -6.87 -6.47 -8.14
CA THR A 175 -5.49 -6.44 -7.60
C THR A 175 -5.26 -5.34 -6.56
N GLY A 176 -6.17 -4.37 -6.40
CA GLY A 176 -6.06 -3.26 -5.44
C GLY A 176 -6.90 -3.38 -4.16
N GLU A 177 -7.97 -4.16 -4.16
CA GLU A 177 -8.82 -4.46 -2.98
C GLU A 177 -9.37 -5.89 -3.02
N LYS A 178 -9.99 -6.34 -1.92
CA LYS A 178 -10.54 -7.70 -1.76
C LYS A 178 -11.40 -8.15 -2.96
N MET A 179 -11.29 -9.43 -3.26
CA MET A 179 -11.97 -10.18 -4.33
C MET A 179 -13.45 -9.81 -4.49
N ARG A 180 -13.94 -9.68 -5.74
CA ARG A 180 -15.38 -9.54 -6.04
C ARG A 180 -15.93 -10.83 -6.61
N VAL A 181 -16.79 -11.49 -5.83
CA VAL A 181 -17.54 -12.67 -6.25
C VAL A 181 -18.92 -12.22 -6.71
N PHE A 182 -19.33 -12.60 -7.91
CA PHE A 182 -20.63 -12.18 -8.48
C PHE A 182 -21.70 -13.27 -8.38
N ALA A 183 -21.31 -14.55 -8.30
CA ALA A 183 -22.24 -15.67 -8.25
C ALA A 183 -21.77 -16.75 -7.26
N VAL A 184 -21.91 -16.46 -5.96
CA VAL A 184 -21.49 -17.37 -4.87
C VAL A 184 -22.24 -18.71 -4.93
N ASP A 185 -23.54 -18.67 -5.21
CA ASP A 185 -24.39 -19.86 -5.24
C ASP A 185 -24.03 -20.79 -6.42
N GLU A 186 -23.66 -20.23 -7.58
CA GLU A 186 -23.24 -21.00 -8.76
C GLU A 186 -21.85 -21.62 -8.58
N LEU A 187 -20.94 -20.92 -7.89
CA LEU A 187 -19.65 -21.49 -7.51
C LEU A 187 -19.80 -22.66 -6.54
N ALA A 188 -20.74 -22.56 -5.59
CA ALA A 188 -21.05 -23.66 -4.68
C ALA A 188 -21.65 -24.87 -5.41
N LEU A 189 -22.50 -24.65 -6.42
CA LEU A 189 -23.01 -25.72 -7.29
C LEU A 189 -21.90 -26.41 -8.11
N LEU A 190 -20.81 -25.70 -8.41
CA LEU A 190 -19.62 -26.26 -9.06
C LEU A 190 -18.63 -26.90 -8.07
N GLY A 191 -18.97 -26.98 -6.78
CA GLY A 191 -18.10 -27.52 -5.73
C GLY A 191 -16.94 -26.61 -5.33
N ILE A 192 -16.95 -25.35 -5.76
CA ILE A 192 -15.89 -24.37 -5.48
C ILE A 192 -16.27 -23.55 -4.24
N ALA A 193 -15.64 -23.87 -3.10
CA ALA A 193 -15.73 -23.07 -1.89
C ALA A 193 -14.64 -21.98 -1.88
N LEU A 194 -15.04 -20.72 -1.95
CA LEU A 194 -14.11 -19.59 -1.83
C LEU A 194 -13.95 -19.18 -0.37
N ASP A 195 -12.78 -19.41 0.22
CA ASP A 195 -12.44 -18.83 1.52
C ASP A 195 -12.11 -17.33 1.36
N LYS A 196 -12.51 -16.50 2.33
CA LYS A 196 -12.35 -15.03 2.28
C LYS A 196 -10.89 -14.58 2.30
N HIS A 197 -9.96 -15.52 2.47
CA HIS A 197 -8.53 -15.35 2.35
C HIS A 197 -8.04 -16.10 1.12
N GLY A 198 -7.80 -15.38 0.03
CA GLY A 198 -7.34 -15.92 -1.23
C GLY A 198 -6.08 -16.78 -1.07
N ASN A 199 -6.27 -18.08 -1.10
CA ASN A 199 -5.24 -19.06 -1.42
C ASN A 199 -5.94 -20.12 -2.25
N ASN A 200 -5.78 -20.07 -3.58
CA ASN A 200 -6.29 -21.09 -4.48
C ASN A 200 -5.38 -22.33 -4.37
N GLY A 201 -5.51 -23.06 -3.27
CA GLY A 201 -5.08 -24.44 -3.21
C GLY A 201 -6.19 -25.31 -3.78
N LEU A 202 -6.01 -25.82 -5.00
CA LEU A 202 -6.72 -27.00 -5.42
C LEU A 202 -6.29 -28.13 -4.48
N SER A 203 -7.22 -28.63 -3.68
CA SER A 203 -7.06 -29.86 -2.88
C SER A 203 -6.99 -31.08 -3.79
#